data_AF-A0A1B9JMS1-F1
#
_entry.id   AF-A0A1B9JMS1-F1
#
_cell.length_a   1.000
_cell.length_b   1.000
_cell.length_c   1.000
_cell.angle_alpha   90.00
_cell.angle_beta   90.00
_cell.angle_gamma   90.00
#
_symmetry.space_group_name_H-M   'P 1'
#
loop_
_entity.id
_entity.type
_entity.pdbx_description
1 polymer ?
#
loop_
_entity_poly.entity_id
_entity_poly.type
_entity_poly.pdbx_seq_one_letter_code
_entity_poly.pdbx_strand_id
1 'polypeptide(L)'
;MSFNYTNTIEKYIAQSSVNVEEKHVQIHGRLEDSASKIIFGYGDELDSSYKELEDKNDNRYLKYLKSLHYLDTDNYQKLLDFLEQNKYQVYIWGHSCATSDRVLLQTIFEHENCVSIKPFYYQDEKGNDNFEDLYKNISRHFTDKNKLRDLVVNKKYCEPLT
;
A
#
# COMPACT_ATOMS: atom_id res chain seq x y z
N MET A 1 3.16 -1.91 7.64
CA MET A 1 2.81 -2.88 6.57
C MET A 1 3.93 -2.91 5.55
N SER A 2 4.25 -4.09 5.00
CA SER A 2 5.24 -4.27 3.93
C SER A 2 4.61 -4.92 2.71
N PHE A 3 4.97 -4.40 1.53
CA PHE A 3 4.63 -4.96 0.22
C PHE A 3 5.75 -5.85 -0.35
N ASN A 4 6.90 -5.91 0.34
CA ASN A 4 8.05 -6.73 -0.06
C ASN A 4 7.85 -8.20 0.34
N TYR A 5 8.26 -9.11 -0.53
CA TYR A 5 8.25 -10.56 -0.27
C TYR A 5 9.42 -11.05 0.60
N THR A 6 10.41 -10.17 0.82
CA THR A 6 11.62 -10.44 1.63
C THR A 6 11.45 -9.90 3.06
N ASN A 7 12.32 -10.36 3.96
CA ASN A 7 12.39 -9.90 5.36
C ASN A 7 13.12 -8.56 5.56
N THR A 8 13.14 -7.70 4.53
CA THR A 8 13.91 -6.44 4.56
C THR A 8 13.51 -5.56 5.75
N ILE A 9 12.21 -5.41 6.00
CA ILE A 9 11.71 -4.59 7.11
C ILE A 9 12.06 -5.18 8.48
N GLU A 10 12.05 -6.51 8.63
CA GLU A 10 12.43 -7.18 9.87
C GLU A 10 13.88 -6.91 10.24
N LYS A 11 14.76 -6.84 9.23
CA LYS A 11 16.17 -6.47 9.42
C LYS A 11 16.33 -5.03 9.91
N TYR A 12 15.56 -4.10 9.35
CA TYR A 12 15.56 -2.71 9.82
C TYR A 12 15.02 -2.58 11.24
N ILE A 13 13.93 -3.29 11.57
CA ILE A 13 13.36 -3.31 12.93
C ILE A 13 14.37 -3.91 13.92
N ALA A 14 15.02 -5.02 13.59
CA ALA A 14 16.01 -5.66 14.46
C ALA A 14 17.26 -4.79 14.71
N GLN A 15 17.59 -3.88 13.79
CA GLN A 15 18.68 -2.91 13.93
C GLN A 15 18.23 -1.61 14.60
N SER A 16 16.92 -1.39 14.75
CA SER A 16 16.38 -0.21 15.40
C SER A 16 16.61 -0.27 16.90
N SER A 17 17.03 0.86 17.48
CA SER A 17 17.13 1.03 18.93
C SER A 17 15.76 1.26 19.59
N VAL A 18 14.71 1.43 18.80
CA VAL A 18 13.35 1.66 19.27
C VAL A 18 12.69 0.31 19.50
N ASN A 19 12.31 0.05 20.75
CA ASN A 19 11.59 -1.16 21.13
C ASN A 19 10.12 -1.00 20.70
N VAL A 20 9.84 -1.24 19.42
CA VAL A 20 8.47 -1.18 18.92
C VAL A 20 7.82 -2.54 19.11
N GLU A 21 6.74 -2.62 19.89
CA GLU A 21 5.79 -3.74 19.83
C GLU A 21 5.07 -3.69 18.47
N GLU A 22 5.82 -3.91 17.39
CA GLU A 22 5.35 -3.66 16.04
C GLU A 22 4.65 -4.90 15.49
N LYS A 23 3.32 -4.78 15.32
CA LYS A 23 2.55 -5.69 14.49
C LYS A 23 2.88 -5.38 13.03
N HIS A 24 3.82 -6.13 12.47
CA HIS A 24 4.16 -6.07 11.06
C HIS A 24 3.27 -7.00 10.22
N VAL A 25 2.66 -6.46 9.17
CA VAL A 25 1.86 -7.21 8.19
C VAL A 25 2.58 -7.23 6.83
N GLN A 26 2.91 -8.43 6.34
CA GLN A 26 3.38 -8.71 4.98
C GLN A 26 2.18 -9.02 4.09
N ILE A 27 1.66 -8.00 3.41
CA ILE A 27 0.36 -8.11 2.73
C ILE A 27 0.40 -9.07 1.52
N HIS A 28 1.59 -9.39 1.00
CA HIS A 28 1.77 -10.32 -0.11
C HIS A 28 2.34 -11.69 0.28
N GLY A 29 2.51 -11.97 1.58
CA GLY A 29 3.22 -13.17 2.05
C GLY A 29 4.75 -13.05 1.95
N ARG A 30 5.45 -14.18 2.17
CA ARG A 30 6.91 -14.28 2.28
C ARG A 30 7.48 -15.36 1.35
N LEU A 31 8.71 -15.15 0.88
CA LEU A 31 9.44 -16.15 0.06
C LEU A 31 9.83 -17.42 0.84
N GLU A 32 10.21 -17.29 2.10
CA GLU A 32 10.73 -18.41 2.91
C GLU A 32 9.67 -19.04 3.82
N ASP A 33 8.41 -18.65 3.67
CA ASP A 33 7.30 -19.19 4.46
C ASP A 33 6.52 -20.19 3.61
N SER A 34 6.74 -21.48 3.86
CA SER A 34 6.00 -22.56 3.18
C SER A 34 4.52 -22.60 3.54
N ALA A 35 4.09 -21.91 4.60
CA ALA A 35 2.70 -21.80 5.02
C ALA A 35 1.98 -20.59 4.41
N SER A 36 2.71 -19.53 4.02
CA SER A 36 2.12 -18.36 3.34
C SER A 36 2.26 -18.48 1.83
N LYS A 37 1.14 -18.54 1.12
CA LYS A 37 1.15 -18.44 -0.33
C LYS A 37 1.48 -17.01 -0.74
N ILE A 38 2.47 -16.87 -1.62
CA ILE A 38 2.83 -15.58 -2.20
C ILE A 38 1.68 -15.06 -3.05
N ILE A 39 1.24 -13.82 -2.78
CA ILE A 39 0.21 -13.14 -3.55
C ILE A 39 0.88 -12.32 -4.64
N PHE A 40 0.74 -12.77 -5.88
CA PHE A 40 1.26 -12.08 -7.07
C PHE A 40 0.14 -11.82 -8.06
N GLY A 41 0.12 -10.63 -8.67
CA GLY A 41 -0.95 -10.29 -9.60
C GLY A 41 -1.21 -8.80 -9.77
N TYR A 42 -2.43 -8.50 -10.21
CA TYR A 42 -2.97 -7.15 -10.41
C TYR A 42 -4.15 -6.91 -9.46
N GLY A 43 -4.32 -5.67 -9.00
CA GLY A 43 -5.28 -5.31 -7.95
C GLY A 43 -5.98 -3.97 -8.21
N ASP A 44 -6.18 -3.63 -9.48
CA ASP A 44 -7.06 -2.53 -9.90
C ASP A 44 -8.35 -3.12 -10.47
N GLU A 45 -9.34 -3.28 -9.60
CA GLU A 45 -10.69 -3.73 -9.98
C GLU A 45 -11.59 -2.57 -10.45
N LEU A 46 -11.11 -1.34 -10.29
CA LEU A 46 -11.83 -0.15 -10.71
C LEU A 46 -11.57 0.21 -12.17
N ASP A 47 -10.58 -0.41 -12.79
CA ASP A 47 -10.29 -0.26 -14.21
C ASP A 47 -11.41 -0.88 -15.06
N SER A 48 -11.80 -0.21 -16.14
CA SER A 48 -12.86 -0.71 -17.03
C SER A 48 -12.51 -2.06 -17.66
N SER A 49 -11.22 -2.34 -17.87
CA SER A 49 -10.76 -3.63 -18.38
C SER A 49 -11.00 -4.79 -17.40
N TYR A 50 -11.08 -4.52 -16.08
CA TYR A 50 -11.45 -5.55 -15.11
C TYR A 50 -12.85 -6.10 -15.40
N LYS A 51 -13.81 -5.21 -15.61
CA LYS A 51 -15.19 -5.58 -15.89
C LYS A 51 -15.30 -6.42 -17.16
N GLU A 52 -14.52 -6.09 -18.20
CA GLU A 52 -14.46 -6.89 -19.43
C GLU A 52 -13.90 -8.31 -19.20
N LEU A 53 -13.02 -8.50 -18.21
CA LEU A 53 -12.50 -9.82 -17.84
C LEU A 53 -13.51 -10.60 -17.00
N GLU A 54 -14.21 -9.95 -16.08
CA GLU A 54 -15.27 -10.53 -15.27
C GLU A 54 -16.45 -11.02 -16.15
N ASP A 55 -16.88 -10.19 -17.09
CA ASP A 55 -18.00 -10.48 -18.00
C ASP A 55 -17.74 -11.69 -18.93
N LYS A 56 -16.47 -12.12 -19.10
CA LYS A 56 -16.12 -13.32 -19.88
C LYS A 56 -16.51 -14.63 -19.19
N ASN A 57 -16.86 -14.59 -17.90
CA ASN A 57 -17.29 -15.75 -17.12
C ASN A 57 -16.33 -16.96 -17.22
N ASP A 58 -15.03 -16.68 -17.26
CA ASP A 58 -13.97 -17.68 -17.27
C ASP A 58 -12.94 -17.36 -16.18
N ASN A 59 -12.93 -18.20 -15.14
CA ASN A 59 -12.11 -18.03 -13.94
C ASN A 59 -10.61 -17.95 -14.24
N ARG A 60 -10.15 -18.38 -15.42
CA ARG A 60 -8.74 -18.25 -15.81
C ARG A 60 -8.30 -16.78 -15.94
N TYR A 61 -9.21 -15.88 -16.30
CA TYR A 61 -8.92 -14.44 -16.36
C TYR A 61 -8.78 -13.79 -14.98
N LEU A 62 -9.45 -14.37 -13.98
CA LEU A 62 -9.45 -13.88 -12.60
C LEU A 62 -8.30 -14.47 -11.75
N LYS A 63 -7.55 -15.44 -12.29
CA LYS A 63 -6.52 -16.21 -11.58
C LYS A 63 -5.42 -15.38 -10.91
N TYR A 64 -5.10 -14.21 -11.43
CA TYR A 64 -4.03 -13.35 -10.90
C TYR A 64 -4.56 -12.03 -10.35
N LEU A 65 -5.79 -12.02 -9.85
CA LEU A 65 -6.34 -10.89 -9.11
C LEU A 65 -5.94 -10.99 -7.65
N LYS A 66 -5.24 -9.97 -7.15
CA LYS A 66 -4.71 -9.98 -5.78
C LYS A 66 -5.79 -10.04 -4.73
N SER A 67 -6.93 -9.37 -4.93
CA SER A 67 -8.04 -9.32 -3.98
C SER A 67 -8.63 -10.69 -3.67
N LEU A 68 -8.78 -11.54 -4.68
CA LEU A 68 -9.24 -12.92 -4.48
C LEU A 68 -8.27 -13.72 -3.61
N HIS A 69 -6.98 -13.38 -3.66
CA HIS A 69 -5.92 -14.03 -2.88
C HIS A 69 -5.65 -13.38 -1.53
N TYR A 70 -6.16 -12.18 -1.24
CA TYR A 70 -6.08 -11.60 0.10
C TYR A 70 -6.84 -12.43 1.15
N LEU A 71 -7.76 -13.29 0.71
CA LEU A 71 -8.46 -14.28 1.54
C LEU A 71 -7.64 -15.56 1.80
N ASP A 72 -6.53 -15.77 1.08
CA ASP A 72 -5.68 -16.97 1.26
C ASP A 72 -4.93 -16.94 2.61
N THR A 73 -4.84 -15.76 3.27
CA THR A 73 -4.16 -15.59 4.55
C THR A 73 -4.87 -14.56 5.43
N ASP A 74 -4.60 -14.59 6.74
CA ASP A 74 -5.16 -13.63 7.72
C ASP A 74 -4.53 -12.22 7.63
N ASN A 75 -3.62 -11.97 6.69
CA ASN A 75 -2.87 -10.70 6.62
C ASN A 75 -3.77 -9.52 6.27
N TYR A 76 -4.73 -9.70 5.35
CA TYR A 76 -5.66 -8.65 4.97
C TYR A 76 -6.70 -8.38 6.08
N GLN A 77 -7.19 -9.42 6.77
CA GLN A 77 -8.08 -9.24 7.90
C GLN A 77 -7.40 -8.48 9.05
N LYS A 78 -6.15 -8.84 9.39
CA LYS A 78 -5.34 -8.09 10.37
C LYS A 78 -5.18 -6.61 10.01
N LEU A 79 -5.08 -6.30 8.73
CA LEU A 79 -5.07 -4.92 8.25
C LEU A 79 -6.42 -4.25 8.53
N LEU A 80 -7.53 -4.84 8.08
CA LEU A 80 -8.87 -4.27 8.29
C LEU A 80 -9.14 -4.02 9.77
N ASP A 81 -8.85 -5.01 10.62
CA ASP A 81 -8.98 -4.88 12.07
C ASP A 81 -8.15 -3.72 12.63
N PHE A 82 -6.96 -3.47 12.08
CA PHE A 82 -6.13 -2.34 12.47
C PHE A 82 -6.73 -0.99 12.03
N LEU A 83 -7.26 -0.89 10.81
CA LEU A 83 -7.85 0.36 10.29
C LEU A 83 -9.11 0.76 11.09
N GLU A 84 -9.88 -0.22 11.56
CA GLU A 84 -11.10 -0.01 12.36
C GLU A 84 -10.84 0.37 13.81
N GLN A 85 -9.67 0.01 14.37
CA GLN A 85 -9.40 0.18 15.80
C GLN A 85 -9.31 1.63 16.26
N ASN A 86 -8.55 2.46 15.55
CA ASN A 86 -8.24 3.83 15.97
C ASN A 86 -7.89 4.71 14.77
N LYS A 87 -7.91 6.04 14.99
CA LYS A 87 -7.36 7.01 14.04
C LYS A 87 -5.89 6.72 13.76
N TYR A 88 -5.49 6.79 12.50
CA TYR A 88 -4.13 6.49 12.08
C TYR A 88 -3.61 7.47 11.03
N GLN A 89 -2.29 7.57 10.95
CA GLN A 89 -1.57 8.33 9.93
C GLN A 89 -0.77 7.37 9.06
N VAL A 90 -0.78 7.61 7.75
CA VAL A 90 -0.03 6.82 6.78
C VAL A 90 1.30 7.51 6.50
N TYR A 91 2.39 6.77 6.67
CA TYR A 91 3.72 7.17 6.22
C TYR A 91 4.12 6.32 5.02
N ILE A 92 4.44 6.96 3.90
CA ILE A 92 4.78 6.27 2.65
C ILE A 92 6.29 6.35 2.42
N TRP A 93 6.93 5.18 2.47
CA TRP A 93 8.35 4.99 2.22
C TRP A 93 8.51 4.16 0.94
N GLY A 94 8.74 4.83 -0.19
CA GLY A 94 8.97 4.17 -1.47
C GLY A 94 8.30 4.86 -2.66
N HIS A 95 8.83 4.59 -3.85
CA HIS A 95 8.44 5.29 -5.09
C HIS A 95 7.11 4.82 -5.69
N SER A 96 6.78 3.55 -5.53
CA SER A 96 5.97 2.91 -6.57
C SER A 96 4.48 3.17 -6.44
N CYS A 97 3.90 3.14 -5.21
CA CYS A 97 2.45 3.24 -4.96
C CYS A 97 1.64 2.74 -6.17
N ALA A 98 1.97 1.54 -6.65
CA ALA A 98 1.62 1.13 -8.00
C ALA A 98 0.12 0.85 -8.07
N THR A 99 -0.45 0.98 -9.26
CA THR A 99 -1.86 0.61 -9.51
C THR A 99 -2.12 -0.89 -9.33
N SER A 100 -1.08 -1.73 -9.26
CA SER A 100 -1.21 -3.15 -8.95
C SER A 100 -1.82 -3.45 -7.58
N ASP A 101 -1.89 -2.47 -6.68
CA ASP A 101 -2.43 -2.58 -5.33
C ASP A 101 -3.50 -1.51 -5.06
N ARG A 102 -4.17 -1.04 -6.11
CA ARG A 102 -5.06 0.13 -6.03
C ARG A 102 -6.20 -0.05 -5.03
N VAL A 103 -6.92 -1.16 -5.09
CA VAL A 103 -8.05 -1.41 -4.17
C VAL A 103 -7.58 -1.44 -2.72
N LEU A 104 -6.44 -2.07 -2.45
CA LEU A 104 -5.82 -2.14 -1.12
C LEU A 104 -5.41 -0.75 -0.62
N LEU A 105 -4.67 0.02 -1.42
CA LEU A 105 -4.20 1.35 -1.04
C LEU A 105 -5.37 2.34 -0.89
N GLN A 106 -6.38 2.26 -1.75
CA GLN A 106 -7.60 3.04 -1.60
C GLN A 106 -8.32 2.74 -0.29
N THR A 107 -8.45 1.46 0.07
CA THR A 107 -9.06 1.05 1.35
C THR A 107 -8.36 1.71 2.54
N ILE A 108 -7.02 1.79 2.51
CA ILE A 108 -6.23 2.44 3.56
C ILE A 108 -6.35 3.97 3.50
N PHE A 109 -6.35 4.58 2.31
CA PHE A 109 -6.28 6.03 2.17
C PHE A 109 -7.63 6.71 2.38
N GLU A 110 -8.73 6.08 1.98
CA GLU A 110 -10.07 6.66 2.06
C GLU A 110 -10.87 6.21 3.28
N HIS A 111 -10.31 5.35 4.13
CA HIS A 111 -10.91 4.95 5.41
C HIS A 111 -11.23 6.16 6.29
N GLU A 112 -12.33 6.10 7.05
CA GLU A 112 -12.78 7.21 7.89
C GLU A 112 -11.80 7.55 9.02
N ASN A 113 -11.06 6.55 9.49
CA ASN A 113 -10.03 6.72 10.52
C ASN A 113 -8.67 7.22 9.98
N CYS A 114 -8.48 7.32 8.67
CA CYS A 114 -7.26 7.89 8.10
C CYS A 114 -7.27 9.41 8.30
N VAL A 115 -6.33 9.93 9.08
CA VAL A 115 -6.28 11.38 9.40
C VAL A 115 -5.26 12.15 8.58
N SER A 116 -4.23 11.48 8.04
CA SER A 116 -3.27 12.12 7.14
C SER A 116 -2.38 11.09 6.44
N ILE A 117 -1.79 11.51 5.31
CA ILE A 117 -0.84 10.73 4.52
C ILE A 117 0.41 11.60 4.30
N LYS A 118 1.53 11.19 4.90
CA LYS A 118 2.84 11.86 4.76
C LYS A 118 3.75 11.04 3.83
N PRO A 119 3.89 11.44 2.57
CA PRO A 119 4.86 10.83 1.66
C PRO A 119 6.29 11.29 1.97
N PHE A 120 7.23 10.35 1.99
CA PHE A 120 8.66 10.65 1.94
C PHE A 120 9.15 10.53 0.50
N TYR A 121 9.91 11.52 0.05
CA TYR A 121 10.36 11.63 -1.34
C TYR A 121 11.88 11.47 -1.44
N TYR A 122 12.38 11.06 -2.59
CA TYR A 122 13.81 11.07 -2.89
C TYR A 122 14.21 12.44 -3.42
N GLN A 123 15.37 12.93 -2.97
CA GLN A 123 16.01 14.13 -3.50
C GLN A 123 17.48 13.81 -3.84
N ASP A 124 17.90 14.17 -5.05
CA ASP A 124 19.29 14.01 -5.48
C ASP A 124 20.19 15.14 -4.95
N GLU A 125 21.51 14.98 -5.09
CA GLU A 125 22.51 15.99 -4.68
C GLU A 125 22.37 17.33 -5.43
N LYS A 126 21.69 17.33 -6.59
CA LYS A 126 21.44 18.52 -7.41
C LYS A 126 20.16 19.24 -7.00
N GLY A 127 19.41 18.69 -6.05
CA GLY A 127 18.16 19.24 -5.53
C GLY A 127 16.91 18.82 -6.30
N ASN A 128 17.00 17.94 -7.30
CA ASN A 128 15.82 17.40 -7.99
C ASN A 128 15.14 16.35 -7.11
N ASP A 129 13.82 16.41 -7.02
CA ASP A 129 13.03 15.47 -6.24
C ASP A 129 11.92 14.80 -7.06
N ASN A 130 11.45 13.66 -6.57
CA ASN A 130 10.36 12.89 -7.17
C ASN A 130 8.99 13.15 -6.51
N PHE A 131 8.83 14.23 -5.73
CA PHE A 131 7.61 14.45 -4.95
C PHE A 131 6.37 14.53 -5.85
N GLU A 132 6.49 15.18 -7.00
CA GLU A 132 5.39 15.32 -7.94
C GLU A 132 4.91 13.96 -8.47
N ASP A 133 5.84 13.07 -8.81
CA ASP A 133 5.51 11.72 -9.28
C ASP A 133 4.89 10.87 -8.18
N LEU A 134 5.40 10.99 -6.95
CA LEU A 134 4.83 10.32 -5.80
C LEU A 134 3.40 10.80 -5.51
N TYR A 135 3.17 12.11 -5.56
CA TYR A 135 1.84 12.69 -5.41
C TYR A 135 0.88 12.20 -6.52
N LYS A 136 1.34 12.16 -7.77
CA LYS A 136 0.55 11.61 -8.89
C LYS A 136 0.19 10.15 -8.63
N ASN A 137 1.14 9.32 -8.19
CA ASN A 137 0.89 7.91 -7.89
C ASN A 137 -0.14 7.75 -6.76
N ILE A 138 -0.01 8.51 -5.67
CA ILE A 138 -0.97 8.53 -4.55
C ILE A 138 -2.36 8.95 -5.04
N SER A 139 -2.43 10.00 -5.87
CA SER A 139 -3.71 10.54 -6.35
C SER A 139 -4.56 9.56 -7.15
N ARG A 140 -3.96 8.53 -7.75
CA ARG A 140 -4.69 7.48 -8.50
C ARG A 140 -5.49 6.54 -7.60
N HIS A 141 -5.14 6.47 -6.31
CA HIS A 141 -5.81 5.64 -5.31
C HIS A 141 -6.99 6.33 -4.63
N PHE A 142 -7.27 7.59 -4.98
CA PHE A 142 -8.41 8.34 -4.46
C PHE A 142 -9.54 8.42 -5.49
N THR A 143 -10.72 8.00 -5.09
CA THR A 143 -11.97 8.28 -5.79
C THR A 143 -12.47 9.68 -5.43
N ASP A 144 -12.35 10.07 -4.15
CA ASP A 144 -12.70 11.41 -3.68
C ASP A 144 -11.48 12.35 -3.68
N LYS A 145 -11.47 13.31 -4.61
CA LYS A 145 -10.38 14.29 -4.74
C LYS A 145 -10.38 15.35 -3.63
N ASN A 146 -11.46 15.51 -2.87
CA ASN A 146 -11.48 16.38 -1.70
C ASN A 146 -10.72 15.69 -0.56
N LYS A 147 -11.03 14.42 -0.26
CA LYS A 147 -10.26 13.61 0.69
C LYS A 147 -8.76 13.60 0.39
N LEU A 148 -8.39 13.48 -0.89
CA LEU A 148 -6.98 13.58 -1.31
C LEU A 148 -6.31 14.87 -0.80
N ARG A 149 -6.95 16.01 -1.01
CA ARG A 149 -6.40 17.34 -0.66
C ARG A 149 -6.41 17.59 0.84
N ASP A 150 -7.35 16.99 1.55
CA ASP A 150 -7.48 17.11 3.00
C ASP A 150 -6.47 16.23 3.75
N LEU A 151 -6.20 15.02 3.21
CA LEU A 151 -5.38 14.01 3.89
C LEU A 151 -3.90 14.06 3.47
N VAL A 152 -3.58 14.33 2.20
CA VAL A 152 -2.18 14.31 1.75
C VAL A 152 -1.44 15.57 2.19
N VAL A 153 -0.38 15.34 2.95
CA VAL A 153 0.43 16.40 3.54
C VAL A 153 1.14 17.21 2.45
N ASN A 154 1.13 18.54 2.59
CA ASN A 154 1.83 19.45 1.69
C ASN A 154 3.35 19.17 1.69
N LYS A 155 4.00 19.30 0.52
CA LYS A 155 5.45 19.11 0.34
C LYS A 155 6.29 19.84 1.40
N LYS A 156 5.90 21.06 1.81
CA LYS A 156 6.61 21.86 2.82
C LYS A 156 6.75 21.14 4.17
N TYR A 157 5.85 20.22 4.49
CA TYR A 157 5.84 19.45 5.74
C TYR A 157 6.26 17.99 5.52
N CYS A 158 6.69 17.63 4.30
CA CYS A 158 7.25 16.34 3.97
C CYS A 158 8.79 16.39 4.05
N GLU A 159 9.40 15.22 4.20
CA GLU A 159 10.85 15.10 4.36
C GLU A 159 11.43 14.20 3.27
N PRO A 160 12.67 14.47 2.80
CA PRO A 160 13.36 13.56 1.91
C PRO A 160 13.81 12.30 2.65
N LEU A 161 13.79 11.16 1.96
CA LEU A 161 14.50 9.94 2.34
C LEU A 161 16.00 10.16 2.14
N THR A 162 16.73 10.36 3.23
CA THR A 162 18.21 10.37 3.26
C THR A 162 18.79 8.97 3.32
#